data_AF-A0AAD9B5S2-F1
#
_entry.id   AF-A0AAD9B5S2-F1
#
_cell.length_a   1.000
_cell.length_b   1.000
_cell.length_c   1.000
_cell.angle_alpha   90.00
_cell.angle_beta   90.00
_cell.angle_gamma   90.00
#
_symmetry.space_group_name_H-M   'P 1'
#
loop_
_entity.id
_entity.type
_entity.pdbx_description
1 polymer ?
#
loop_
_entity_poly.entity_id
_entity_poly.type
_entity_poly.pdbx_seq_one_letter_code
_entity_poly.pdbx_strand_id
1 'polypeptide(L)'
;MTTLLDLKSSVLRQVQRSQSLRGRREPTPTPSSPLTHCPDPLPRRISEESVEFFERVNAILQKQENMLRAAQAEGQKGACTVPPPQEHVDQAFIPDRIRRTELDLLYEEAVYTVVNRVGVPSPEHVITDEELFAYLLKVFDMGEEEHDIILQKVQEAKRASFSLRVSVVKAKSLMAKDANGYSDPYCMLGILLGQSPRETEEKKERKFSFRKKKDKLEKRSSTKEVLPTACIQVTEVKAETLNPVWDEHFLFEIDDVHNDLLHLDIWDHDDDVSVAEACKKLNEVSGLRGMGRYFKQIAKSVRSNGSASSGSEENADDFLGCINIPLNEIPIVGYDTWFKLEPRSSTSKVQGECHLILKLFTSQRDTALSKKDSNVSIHKKLLSQIVEYEHAHVKREPYNWNGHVCPPAWTVLTHHAVQTDLSPLQQAIIRWQCYSSHHRTQRLCYSLLLRLLRTIDAEWDPIAVRGDLERQLSDSFRLYTEHCLCLMKNMRQVFPCTSAAAITRYELMLRGIGYMQNMQAFKTVCPLRNDLQLDITTAAK
;
A
#
# COMPACT_ATOMS: atom_id res chain seq x y z
N MET A 1 -23.68 -31.64 -45.51
CA MET A 1 -23.05 -32.43 -44.42
C MET A 1 -21.66 -32.85 -44.89
N THR A 2 -20.72 -32.97 -43.96
CA THR A 2 -19.28 -33.33 -44.10
C THR A 2 -18.32 -32.30 -44.71
N THR A 3 -17.88 -31.31 -43.92
CA THR A 3 -16.56 -30.61 -44.06
C THR A 3 -16.16 -29.86 -42.76
N LEU A 4 -16.15 -30.53 -41.59
CA LEU A 4 -15.74 -29.87 -40.32
C LEU A 4 -15.00 -30.79 -39.34
N LEU A 5 -14.30 -31.83 -39.85
CA LEU A 5 -13.51 -32.76 -39.02
C LEU A 5 -12.03 -32.91 -39.42
N ASP A 6 -11.55 -32.29 -40.50
CA ASP A 6 -10.15 -32.47 -40.96
C ASP A 6 -9.17 -31.34 -40.62
N LEU A 7 -9.59 -30.32 -39.86
CA LEU A 7 -8.68 -29.21 -39.48
C LEU A 7 -8.10 -29.28 -38.05
N LYS A 8 -8.49 -30.27 -37.24
CA LYS A 8 -7.98 -30.42 -35.86
C LYS A 8 -6.88 -31.49 -35.69
N SER A 9 -6.48 -32.20 -36.74
CA SER A 9 -5.46 -33.27 -36.65
C SER A 9 -4.05 -32.88 -37.10
N SER A 10 -3.84 -31.67 -37.64
CA SER A 10 -2.55 -31.26 -38.24
C SER A 10 -1.64 -30.41 -37.33
N VAL A 11 -2.11 -29.93 -36.18
CA VAL A 11 -1.31 -29.04 -35.30
C VAL A 11 -0.61 -29.79 -34.15
N LEU A 12 -1.01 -31.04 -33.88
CA LEU A 12 -0.44 -31.87 -32.80
C LEU A 12 0.77 -32.75 -33.21
N ARG A 13 1.27 -32.63 -34.44
CA ARG A 13 2.41 -33.47 -34.93
C ARG A 13 3.73 -32.73 -35.17
N GLN A 14 3.87 -31.48 -34.74
CA GLN A 14 5.06 -30.67 -35.09
C GLN A 14 5.89 -30.13 -33.91
N VAL A 15 5.79 -30.69 -32.69
CA VAL A 15 6.64 -30.26 -31.55
C VAL A 15 7.40 -31.41 -30.86
N GLN A 16 7.30 -32.66 -31.32
CA GLN A 16 7.98 -33.81 -30.68
C GLN A 16 9.27 -34.32 -31.38
N ARG A 17 9.92 -33.53 -32.22
CA ARG A 17 11.19 -33.94 -32.84
C ARG A 17 12.19 -32.79 -32.91
N SER A 18 13.14 -32.83 -31.98
CA SER A 18 14.47 -32.16 -31.92
C SER A 18 14.61 -31.48 -30.56
N GLN A 19 15.53 -31.79 -29.65
CA GLN A 19 16.86 -32.37 -29.78
C GLN A 19 17.23 -33.11 -28.49
N SER A 20 17.80 -34.31 -28.61
CA SER A 20 18.67 -34.91 -27.59
C SER A 20 20.06 -34.99 -28.20
N LEU A 21 21.07 -34.52 -27.46
CA LEU A 21 22.47 -34.86 -27.72
C LEU A 21 23.16 -35.16 -26.38
N ARG A 22 23.83 -36.31 -26.39
CA ARG A 22 24.55 -36.99 -25.30
C ARG A 22 25.92 -36.36 -24.99
N GLY A 23 26.36 -36.57 -23.75
CA GLY A 23 27.75 -36.79 -23.31
C GLY A 23 27.89 -36.42 -21.82
N ARG A 24 28.60 -37.10 -20.91
CA ARG A 24 29.44 -38.32 -20.83
C ARG A 24 29.59 -38.62 -19.31
N ARG A 25 29.94 -39.84 -18.91
CA ARG A 25 29.84 -40.41 -17.54
C ARG A 25 31.17 -40.35 -16.73
N GLU A 26 31.05 -40.06 -15.41
CA GLU A 26 31.83 -40.47 -14.20
C GLU A 26 33.29 -40.01 -13.94
N PRO A 27 33.85 -40.05 -12.67
CA PRO A 27 33.30 -40.53 -11.37
C PRO A 27 33.55 -39.64 -10.10
N THR A 28 33.04 -40.12 -8.94
CA THR A 28 33.17 -39.66 -7.53
C THR A 28 34.58 -39.79 -6.92
N PRO A 29 34.84 -39.10 -5.78
CA PRO A 29 35.16 -39.83 -4.54
C PRO A 29 34.60 -39.21 -3.23
N THR A 30 34.49 -40.04 -2.18
CA THR A 30 34.24 -39.73 -0.75
C THR A 30 35.50 -40.08 0.09
N PRO A 31 35.55 -39.93 1.43
CA PRO A 31 35.21 -38.80 2.33
C PRO A 31 36.38 -38.44 3.30
N SER A 32 36.37 -37.25 3.92
CA SER A 32 37.10 -36.99 5.18
C SER A 32 36.48 -35.84 5.99
N SER A 33 36.01 -36.14 7.21
CA SER A 33 35.48 -35.24 8.26
C SER A 33 36.61 -34.55 9.07
N PRO A 34 36.32 -33.78 10.14
CA PRO A 34 35.32 -32.73 10.35
C PRO A 34 35.96 -31.41 10.83
N LEU A 35 35.43 -30.24 10.46
CA LEU A 35 35.71 -29.00 11.20
C LEU A 35 34.44 -28.19 11.42
N THR A 36 34.28 -27.83 12.69
CA THR A 36 33.24 -27.08 13.37
C THR A 36 33.08 -25.68 12.78
N HIS A 37 31.89 -25.29 12.32
CA HIS A 37 31.49 -23.88 12.25
C HIS A 37 29.96 -23.73 12.25
N CYS A 38 29.49 -22.78 13.06
CA CYS A 38 28.10 -22.34 13.21
C CYS A 38 27.46 -21.96 11.86
N PRO A 39 26.15 -22.19 11.66
CA PRO A 39 25.46 -21.59 10.51
C PRO A 39 24.97 -20.18 10.85
N ASP A 40 25.48 -19.20 10.11
CA ASP A 40 24.82 -17.91 9.89
C ASP A 40 23.47 -18.12 9.16
N PRO A 41 22.47 -17.24 9.37
CA PRO A 41 21.16 -17.37 8.74
C PRO A 41 21.25 -17.10 7.23
N LEU A 42 20.84 -18.09 6.43
CA LEU A 42 20.74 -18.00 4.98
C LEU A 42 19.76 -16.88 4.57
N PRO A 43 20.09 -16.06 3.56
CA PRO A 43 19.17 -15.06 3.02
C PRO A 43 18.00 -15.78 2.33
N ARG A 44 16.77 -15.49 2.78
CA ARG A 44 15.53 -15.95 2.15
C ARG A 44 15.54 -15.50 0.68
N ARG A 45 15.60 -16.47 -0.25
CA ARG A 45 15.41 -16.22 -1.69
C ARG A 45 14.00 -15.65 -1.90
N ILE A 46 13.95 -14.39 -2.29
CA ILE A 46 12.77 -13.71 -2.83
C ILE A 46 12.44 -14.36 -4.18
N SER A 47 11.16 -14.64 -4.43
CA SER A 47 10.69 -15.20 -5.71
C SER A 47 10.98 -14.23 -6.86
N GLU A 48 11.49 -14.73 -7.98
CA GLU A 48 11.79 -13.97 -9.19
C GLU A 48 10.55 -13.21 -9.71
N GLU A 49 9.32 -13.67 -9.42
CA GLU A 49 8.08 -13.03 -9.88
C GLU A 49 7.69 -11.75 -9.11
N SER A 50 8.06 -11.61 -7.83
CA SER A 50 7.86 -10.36 -7.05
C SER A 50 8.95 -9.34 -7.36
N VAL A 51 10.15 -9.83 -7.65
CA VAL A 51 11.21 -9.04 -8.28
C VAL A 51 10.72 -8.57 -9.65
N GLU A 52 10.05 -9.40 -10.46
CA GLU A 52 9.50 -8.98 -11.74
C GLU A 52 8.35 -7.95 -11.66
N PHE A 53 7.56 -7.86 -10.59
CA PHE A 53 6.52 -6.82 -10.47
C PHE A 53 7.12 -5.46 -10.10
N PHE A 54 8.01 -5.41 -9.11
CA PHE A 54 8.74 -4.19 -8.75
C PHE A 54 9.80 -3.84 -9.78
N GLU A 55 10.42 -4.80 -10.46
CA GLU A 55 11.21 -4.58 -11.68
C GLU A 55 10.31 -4.16 -12.84
N ARG A 56 9.04 -4.58 -12.94
CA ARG A 56 8.14 -4.02 -13.97
C ARG A 56 7.78 -2.57 -13.66
N VAL A 57 7.43 -2.22 -12.42
CA VAL A 57 7.12 -0.83 -12.05
C VAL A 57 8.38 0.04 -12.09
N ASN A 58 9.51 -0.43 -11.53
CA ASN A 58 10.80 0.28 -11.59
C ASN A 58 11.40 0.28 -13.00
N ALA A 59 11.28 -0.77 -13.82
CA ALA A 59 11.70 -0.74 -15.22
C ALA A 59 10.72 0.06 -16.08
N ILE A 60 9.44 0.20 -15.74
CA ILE A 60 8.53 1.15 -16.38
C ILE A 60 8.96 2.58 -16.03
N LEU A 61 9.26 2.85 -14.76
CA LEU A 61 9.75 4.16 -14.30
C LEU A 61 11.15 4.48 -14.86
N GLN A 62 12.04 3.50 -14.95
CA GLN A 62 13.41 3.64 -15.46
C GLN A 62 13.48 3.58 -16.99
N LYS A 63 12.59 2.85 -17.67
CA LYS A 63 12.39 2.96 -19.13
C LYS A 63 11.73 4.28 -19.50
N GLN A 64 10.86 4.82 -18.64
CA GLN A 64 10.39 6.20 -18.74
C GLN A 64 11.51 7.22 -18.44
N GLU A 65 12.39 6.94 -17.48
CA GLU A 65 13.58 7.76 -17.16
C GLU A 65 14.63 7.72 -18.29
N ASN A 66 14.82 6.57 -18.94
CA ASN A 66 15.71 6.40 -20.09
C ASN A 66 15.10 7.04 -21.36
N MET A 67 13.78 6.99 -21.54
CA MET A 67 13.07 7.81 -22.54
C MET A 67 13.18 9.30 -22.22
N LEU A 68 13.11 9.71 -20.95
CA LEU A 68 13.33 11.08 -20.48
C LEU A 68 14.76 11.53 -20.76
N ARG A 69 15.78 10.71 -20.49
CA ARG A 69 17.19 10.99 -20.81
C ARG A 69 17.42 11.06 -22.32
N ALA A 70 16.75 10.22 -23.11
CA ALA A 70 16.79 10.30 -24.57
C ALA A 70 16.11 11.57 -25.11
N ALA A 71 14.95 11.95 -24.58
CA ALA A 71 14.25 13.19 -24.93
C ALA A 71 14.98 14.46 -24.45
N GLN A 72 15.65 14.39 -23.29
CA GLN A 72 16.53 15.45 -22.78
C GLN A 72 17.82 15.58 -23.59
N ALA A 73 18.40 14.46 -24.07
CA ALA A 73 19.54 14.45 -24.98
C ALA A 73 19.21 15.01 -26.37
N GLU A 74 17.95 14.88 -26.82
CA GLU A 74 17.44 15.55 -28.02
C GLU A 74 17.17 17.05 -27.78
N GLY A 75 16.68 17.44 -26.60
CA GLY A 75 16.46 18.84 -26.21
C GLY A 75 17.74 19.65 -25.95
N GLN A 76 18.86 19.00 -25.62
CA GLN A 76 20.16 19.65 -25.44
C GLN A 76 20.90 19.94 -26.74
N LYS A 77 20.44 19.41 -27.89
CA LYS A 77 21.06 19.66 -29.22
C LYS A 77 20.65 20.98 -29.88
N GLY A 78 19.92 21.85 -29.18
CA GLY A 78 19.53 23.16 -29.70
C GLY A 78 19.20 24.16 -28.60
N ALA A 79 20.20 24.51 -27.77
CA ALA A 79 20.05 25.58 -26.80
C ALA A 79 19.88 26.93 -27.52
N CYS A 80 18.64 27.35 -27.74
CA CYS A 80 18.33 28.74 -28.05
C CYS A 80 18.49 29.54 -26.75
N THR A 81 19.41 30.50 -26.73
CA THR A 81 19.89 31.26 -25.56
C THR A 81 18.90 32.28 -24.98
N VAL A 82 17.61 32.17 -25.31
CA VAL A 82 16.58 33.13 -24.87
C VAL A 82 15.47 32.36 -24.14
N PRO A 83 15.22 32.64 -22.85
CA PRO A 83 14.12 32.03 -22.13
C PRO A 83 12.79 32.36 -22.82
N PRO A 84 11.85 31.40 -22.92
CA PRO A 84 10.57 31.64 -23.59
C PRO A 84 9.82 32.81 -22.92
N PRO A 85 9.01 33.58 -23.69
CA PRO A 85 8.25 34.70 -23.16
C PRO A 85 7.39 34.29 -21.97
N GLN A 86 7.15 35.23 -21.06
CA GLN A 86 6.20 34.98 -19.99
C GLN A 86 4.77 34.87 -20.54
N GLU A 87 4.12 33.75 -20.25
CA GLU A 87 2.70 33.48 -20.49
C GLU A 87 1.81 34.41 -19.63
N HIS A 88 1.65 35.66 -20.03
CA HIS A 88 0.74 36.58 -19.34
C HIS A 88 -0.72 36.15 -19.56
N VAL A 89 -1.44 35.96 -18.46
CA VAL A 89 -2.89 35.83 -18.43
C VAL A 89 -3.41 37.10 -17.76
N ASP A 90 -4.30 37.86 -18.41
CA ASP A 90 -4.82 39.16 -17.93
C ASP A 90 -5.64 39.06 -16.63
N GLN A 91 -5.83 37.85 -16.11
CA GLN A 91 -6.61 37.58 -14.91
C GLN A 91 -5.67 37.30 -13.74
N ALA A 92 -5.55 38.28 -12.84
CA ALA A 92 -4.85 38.11 -11.58
C ALA A 92 -5.56 37.03 -10.76
N PHE A 93 -4.99 35.83 -10.73
CA PHE A 93 -5.42 34.78 -9.81
C PHE A 93 -4.94 35.18 -8.42
N ILE A 94 -5.87 35.54 -7.53
CA ILE A 94 -5.58 35.77 -6.11
C ILE A 94 -5.57 34.38 -5.46
N PRO A 95 -4.42 33.85 -5.02
CA PRO A 95 -4.40 32.60 -4.29
C PRO A 95 -5.15 32.78 -2.97
N ASP A 96 -6.00 31.82 -2.60
CA ASP A 96 -6.62 31.80 -1.29
C ASP A 96 -5.53 31.45 -0.27
N ARG A 97 -4.98 32.47 0.39
CA ARG A 97 -3.86 32.29 1.32
C ARG A 97 -4.42 31.66 2.59
N ILE A 98 -3.90 30.47 2.94
CA ILE A 98 -4.24 29.77 4.18
C ILE A 98 -4.07 30.74 5.35
N ARG A 99 -5.10 30.86 6.21
CA ARG A 99 -5.03 31.73 7.39
C ARG A 99 -4.01 31.16 8.36
N ARG A 100 -3.28 32.01 9.12
CA ARG A 100 -2.28 31.54 10.09
C ARG A 100 -2.84 30.49 11.05
N THR A 101 -4.05 30.69 11.57
CA THR A 101 -4.72 29.72 12.44
C THR A 101 -4.98 28.37 11.77
N GLU A 102 -5.21 28.34 10.46
CA GLU A 102 -5.39 27.09 9.72
C GLU A 102 -4.04 26.42 9.42
N LEU A 103 -2.99 27.22 9.22
CA LEU A 103 -1.62 26.75 9.04
C LEU A 103 -1.10 26.06 10.29
N ASP A 104 -1.38 26.60 11.49
CA ASP A 104 -1.00 25.99 12.77
C ASP A 104 -1.68 24.61 12.96
N LEU A 105 -2.96 24.50 12.60
CA LEU A 105 -3.71 23.23 12.64
C LEU A 105 -3.17 22.22 11.63
N LEU A 106 -2.73 22.69 10.46
CA LEU A 106 -2.13 21.86 9.43
C LEU A 106 -0.72 21.40 9.83
N TYR A 107 0.04 22.25 10.53
CA TYR A 107 1.33 21.90 11.10
C TYR A 107 1.20 20.87 12.21
N GLU A 108 0.22 21.02 13.12
CA GLU A 108 -0.12 20.01 14.13
C GLU A 108 -0.37 18.63 13.47
N GLU A 109 -1.10 18.60 12.36
CA GLU A 109 -1.35 17.36 11.61
C GLU A 109 -0.08 16.75 11.01
N ALA A 110 0.81 17.58 10.46
CA ALA A 110 2.09 17.13 9.93
C ALA A 110 3.00 16.56 11.03
N VAL A 111 3.10 17.24 12.18
CA VAL A 111 3.85 16.78 13.34
C VAL A 111 3.25 15.49 13.88
N TYR A 112 1.92 15.39 14.01
CA TYR A 112 1.23 14.16 14.43
C TYR A 112 1.55 12.98 13.51
N THR A 113 1.61 13.22 12.20
CA THR A 113 2.00 12.21 11.20
C THR A 113 3.40 11.68 11.43
N VAL A 114 4.37 12.56 11.73
CA VAL A 114 5.78 12.21 11.97
C VAL A 114 5.95 11.47 13.30
N VAL A 115 5.29 11.92 14.36
CA VAL A 115 5.36 11.30 15.70
C VAL A 115 4.73 9.90 15.72
N ASN A 116 3.65 9.69 14.98
CA ASN A 116 2.92 8.42 14.94
C ASN A 116 3.26 7.59 13.69
N ARG A 117 4.50 7.70 13.18
CA ARG A 117 4.95 6.91 12.02
C ARG A 117 4.89 5.41 12.31
N VAL A 118 4.46 4.67 11.30
CA VAL A 118 4.29 3.22 11.36
C VAL A 118 4.69 2.60 10.04
N GLY A 119 5.14 1.35 10.11
CA GLY A 119 5.61 0.57 8.98
C GLY A 119 7.08 0.81 8.66
N VAL A 120 7.67 -0.15 7.93
CA VAL A 120 9.08 -0.14 7.55
C VAL A 120 9.29 0.84 6.38
N PRO A 121 10.12 1.89 6.55
CA PRO A 121 10.42 2.82 5.47
C PRO A 121 11.28 2.19 4.38
N SER A 122 11.03 2.57 3.11
CA SER A 122 11.96 2.26 2.01
C SER A 122 13.20 3.16 2.07
N PRO A 123 14.30 2.81 1.38
CA PRO A 123 15.55 3.60 1.40
C PRO A 123 15.41 5.06 0.92
N GLU A 124 14.34 5.38 0.22
CA GLU A 124 14.04 6.74 -0.28
C GLU A 124 13.43 7.64 0.79
N HIS A 125 12.98 7.07 1.92
CA HIS A 125 12.34 7.78 3.00
C HIS A 125 13.34 8.23 4.07
N VAL A 126 13.09 9.40 4.64
CA VAL A 126 13.86 9.93 5.76
C VAL A 126 13.40 9.27 7.05
N ILE A 127 14.34 8.71 7.82
CA ILE A 127 14.04 7.95 9.03
C ILE A 127 14.11 8.83 10.28
N THR A 128 14.98 9.85 10.31
CA THR A 128 15.20 10.71 11.46
C THR A 128 14.10 11.76 11.62
N ASP A 129 13.57 11.88 12.84
CA ASP A 129 12.56 12.89 13.16
C ASP A 129 13.12 14.31 13.04
N GLU A 130 14.39 14.51 13.40
CA GLU A 130 15.04 15.82 13.38
C GLU A 130 15.09 16.42 11.97
N GLU A 131 15.37 15.59 10.96
CA GLU A 131 15.41 16.05 9.56
C GLU A 131 13.99 16.40 9.07
N LEU A 132 12.98 15.61 9.45
CA LEU A 132 11.59 15.88 9.11
C LEU A 132 11.08 17.16 9.77
N PHE A 133 11.34 17.36 11.07
CA PHE A 133 10.95 18.57 11.77
C PHE A 133 11.70 19.81 11.26
N ALA A 134 13.00 19.70 11.01
CA ALA A 134 13.78 20.80 10.41
C ALA A 134 13.26 21.19 9.02
N TYR A 135 12.74 20.24 8.25
CA TYR A 135 12.07 20.52 6.99
C TYR A 135 10.70 21.19 7.20
N LEU A 136 9.86 20.63 8.07
CA LEU A 136 8.52 21.15 8.34
C LEU A 136 8.55 22.58 8.90
N LEU A 137 9.49 22.92 9.78
CA LEU A 137 9.71 24.28 10.29
C LEU A 137 9.84 25.30 9.14
N LYS A 138 10.59 24.94 8.09
CA LYS A 138 10.83 25.81 6.93
C LYS A 138 9.60 25.89 6.01
N VAL A 139 8.94 24.76 5.77
CA VAL A 139 7.76 24.71 4.87
C VAL A 139 6.60 25.52 5.42
N PHE A 140 6.40 25.48 6.74
CA PHE A 140 5.28 26.14 7.41
C PHE A 140 5.64 27.50 8.01
N ASP A 141 6.90 27.94 7.89
CA ASP A 141 7.39 29.19 8.51
C ASP A 141 7.04 29.23 10.01
N MET A 142 7.45 28.18 10.72
CA MET A 142 7.19 27.98 12.15
C MET A 142 8.45 28.25 12.95
N GLY A 143 8.32 28.95 14.09
CA GLY A 143 9.40 29.11 15.05
C GLY A 143 9.65 27.86 15.89
N GLU A 144 10.85 27.73 16.45
CA GLU A 144 11.22 26.60 17.33
C GLU A 144 10.31 26.54 18.58
N GLU A 145 10.03 27.68 19.21
CA GLU A 145 9.13 27.74 20.37
C GLU A 145 7.70 27.29 20.04
N GLU A 146 7.17 27.69 18.88
CA GLU A 146 5.84 27.25 18.42
C GLU A 146 5.82 25.74 18.13
N HIS A 147 6.90 25.22 17.53
CA HIS A 147 7.05 23.80 17.29
C HIS A 147 7.08 23.00 18.58
N ASP A 148 7.84 23.42 19.59
CA ASP A 148 7.93 22.73 20.88
C ASP A 148 6.57 22.66 21.56
N ILE A 149 5.79 23.75 21.53
CA ILE A 149 4.42 23.78 22.06
C ILE A 149 3.52 22.77 21.33
N ILE A 150 3.57 22.74 20.00
CA ILE A 150 2.75 21.83 19.19
C ILE A 150 3.21 20.38 19.34
N LEU A 151 4.51 20.12 19.40
CA LEU A 151 5.09 18.81 19.59
C LEU A 151 4.69 18.24 20.96
N GLN A 152 4.78 19.04 22.02
CA GLN A 152 4.32 18.64 23.36
C GLN A 152 2.83 18.30 23.34
N LYS A 153 2.00 19.15 22.71
CA LYS A 153 0.56 18.88 22.55
C LYS A 153 0.30 17.55 21.83
N VAL A 154 1.04 17.26 20.76
CA VAL A 154 0.93 16.00 20.00
C VAL A 154 1.38 14.79 20.83
N GLN A 155 2.41 14.93 21.66
CA GLN A 155 2.90 13.87 22.54
C GLN A 155 1.94 13.57 23.71
N GLU A 156 1.23 14.59 24.21
CA GLU A 156 0.20 14.47 25.25
C GLU A 156 -1.15 13.98 24.69
N ALA A 157 -1.39 14.14 23.38
CA ALA A 157 -2.59 13.64 22.71
C ALA A 157 -2.66 12.10 22.75
N LYS A 158 -3.87 11.55 22.58
CA LYS A 158 -4.04 10.09 22.54
C LYS A 158 -3.22 9.53 21.37
N ARG A 159 -2.34 8.56 21.67
CA ARG A 159 -1.57 7.82 20.66
C ARG A 159 -2.51 7.27 19.59
N ALA A 160 -2.05 7.32 18.34
CA ALA A 160 -2.79 6.79 17.21
C ALA A 160 -3.16 5.32 17.45
N SER A 161 -4.44 4.97 17.27
CA SER A 161 -4.87 3.58 17.19
C SER A 161 -4.74 3.10 15.75
N PHE A 162 -4.30 1.86 15.56
CA PHE A 162 -4.07 1.31 14.23
C PHE A 162 -5.09 0.25 13.88
N SER A 163 -5.36 0.12 12.59
CA SER A 163 -6.13 -0.97 12.03
C SER A 163 -5.38 -1.60 10.86
N LEU A 164 -5.47 -2.92 10.78
CA LEU A 164 -4.92 -3.71 9.69
C LEU A 164 -6.05 -4.22 8.81
N ARG A 165 -6.08 -3.78 7.55
CA ARG A 165 -6.91 -4.40 6.51
C ARG A 165 -6.14 -5.57 5.91
N VAL A 166 -6.74 -6.75 5.94
CA VAL A 166 -6.22 -8.00 5.38
C VAL A 166 -7.15 -8.44 4.27
N SER A 167 -6.66 -8.53 3.04
CA SER A 167 -7.41 -9.12 1.92
C SER A 167 -6.83 -10.48 1.60
N VAL A 168 -7.63 -11.53 1.77
CA VAL A 168 -7.27 -12.89 1.39
C VAL A 168 -7.74 -13.08 -0.05
N VAL A 169 -6.83 -12.92 -1.01
CA VAL A 169 -7.20 -12.87 -2.43
C VAL A 169 -7.40 -14.29 -2.96
N LYS A 170 -6.34 -15.10 -2.92
CA LYS A 170 -6.32 -16.45 -3.50
C LYS A 170 -5.14 -17.26 -3.00
N ALA A 171 -5.21 -18.59 -3.11
CA ALA A 171 -4.06 -19.46 -2.93
C ALA A 171 -3.79 -20.27 -4.20
N LYS A 172 -2.59 -20.85 -4.30
CA LYS A 172 -2.23 -21.75 -5.38
C LYS A 172 -1.41 -22.94 -4.89
N SER A 173 -1.56 -24.06 -5.60
CA SER A 173 -0.79 -25.28 -5.36
C SER A 173 -0.90 -25.80 -3.92
N LEU A 174 -2.10 -25.73 -3.34
CA LEU A 174 -2.38 -26.36 -2.05
C LEU A 174 -2.24 -27.89 -2.17
N MET A 175 -2.00 -28.55 -1.05
CA MET A 175 -1.98 -30.01 -1.00
C MET A 175 -3.39 -30.56 -1.08
N ALA A 176 -3.59 -31.62 -1.86
CA ALA A 176 -4.81 -32.41 -1.80
C ALA A 176 -4.82 -33.27 -0.54
N LYS A 177 -5.89 -33.19 0.26
CA LYS A 177 -6.09 -34.09 1.40
C LYS A 177 -7.27 -35.03 1.22
N ASP A 178 -8.19 -34.68 0.34
CA ASP A 178 -9.33 -35.52 0.02
C ASP A 178 -8.97 -36.69 -0.89
N ALA A 179 -9.77 -37.75 -0.78
CA ALA A 179 -9.67 -38.92 -1.66
C ALA A 179 -9.94 -38.59 -3.14
N ASN A 180 -10.63 -37.49 -3.43
CA ASN A 180 -10.90 -37.01 -4.79
C ASN A 180 -9.65 -36.37 -5.46
N GLY A 181 -8.55 -36.19 -4.72
CA GLY A 181 -7.34 -35.54 -5.21
C GLY A 181 -7.38 -34.00 -5.16
N TYR A 182 -8.32 -33.43 -4.43
CA TYR A 182 -8.51 -32.00 -4.16
C TYR A 182 -8.57 -31.73 -2.64
N SER A 183 -9.05 -30.54 -2.30
CA SER A 183 -9.35 -30.03 -0.98
C SER A 183 -10.49 -29.03 -1.08
N ASP A 184 -11.16 -28.77 0.03
CA ASP A 184 -12.17 -27.74 0.26
C ASP A 184 -11.60 -26.62 1.17
N PRO A 185 -10.65 -25.80 0.66
CA PRO A 185 -9.88 -24.89 1.51
C PRO A 185 -10.68 -23.69 2.03
N TYR A 186 -10.44 -23.34 3.28
CA TYR A 186 -10.83 -22.08 3.90
C TYR A 186 -9.71 -21.52 4.79
N CYS A 187 -9.73 -20.21 5.04
CA CYS A 187 -8.74 -19.53 5.87
C CYS A 187 -9.33 -19.11 7.22
N MET A 188 -8.56 -19.26 8.29
CA MET A 188 -8.82 -18.69 9.62
C MET A 188 -7.72 -17.70 9.96
N LEU A 189 -8.07 -16.48 10.36
CA LEU A 189 -7.09 -15.42 10.60
C LEU A 189 -7.42 -14.58 11.83
N GLY A 190 -6.38 -14.06 12.48
CA GLY A 190 -6.49 -13.20 13.67
C GLY A 190 -5.16 -12.60 14.09
N ILE A 191 -5.20 -11.69 15.06
CA ILE A 191 -4.02 -11.03 15.63
C ILE A 191 -3.55 -11.77 16.89
N LEU A 192 -2.29 -12.18 16.90
CA LEU A 192 -1.62 -12.75 18.08
C LEU A 192 -0.87 -11.63 18.81
N LEU A 193 -1.15 -11.44 20.11
CA LEU A 193 -0.35 -10.50 20.91
C LEU A 193 1.08 -10.98 21.08
N GLY A 194 2.02 -10.07 20.87
CA GLY A 194 3.43 -10.35 21.13
C GLY A 194 3.71 -10.55 22.62
N GLN A 195 4.69 -11.41 22.93
CA GLN A 195 5.23 -11.49 24.28
C GLN A 195 6.17 -10.30 24.46
N SER A 196 5.87 -9.40 25.39
CA SER A 196 6.84 -8.39 25.82
C SER A 196 8.18 -9.08 26.19
N PRO A 197 9.34 -8.45 25.93
CA PRO A 197 10.62 -9.01 26.32
C PRO A 197 10.59 -9.22 27.83
N ARG A 198 10.58 -10.47 28.26
CA ARG A 198 10.77 -10.82 29.67
C ARG A 198 12.14 -10.28 30.04
N GLU A 199 12.18 -9.30 30.95
CA GLU A 199 13.41 -8.93 31.64
C GLU A 199 14.08 -10.23 32.11
N THR A 200 15.32 -10.42 31.71
CA THR A 200 16.13 -11.58 32.01
C THR A 200 16.23 -11.70 33.53
N GLU A 201 15.40 -12.55 34.14
CA GLU A 201 15.55 -12.89 35.56
C GLU A 201 16.96 -13.46 35.77
N GLU A 202 17.80 -12.66 36.42
CA GLU A 202 19.12 -13.06 36.87
C GLU A 202 18.98 -14.34 37.70
N LYS A 203 19.59 -15.42 37.21
CA LYS A 203 19.86 -16.63 38.00
C LYS A 203 20.72 -16.25 39.21
N LYS A 204 20.09 -15.94 40.34
CA LYS A 204 20.78 -15.98 41.64
C LYS A 204 20.73 -17.39 42.19
N GLU A 205 21.94 -17.90 42.36
CA GLU A 205 22.29 -19.23 42.81
C GLU A 205 21.68 -19.58 44.18
N ARG A 206 21.39 -20.87 44.31
CA ARG A 206 20.90 -21.50 45.53
C ARG A 206 21.94 -21.41 46.65
N LYS A 207 21.58 -20.80 47.77
CA LYS A 207 22.16 -21.14 49.08
C LYS A 207 21.06 -21.36 50.12
N PHE A 208 21.22 -22.47 50.81
CA PHE A 208 20.38 -23.01 51.87
C PHE A 208 20.18 -22.03 53.04
N SER A 209 18.96 -21.94 53.57
CA SER A 209 18.76 -21.99 55.02
C SER A 209 17.33 -22.42 55.37
N PHE A 210 17.24 -23.34 56.32
CA PHE A 210 16.01 -23.82 56.92
C PHE A 210 15.44 -22.76 57.86
N ARG A 211 14.18 -22.35 57.66
CA ARG A 211 13.31 -21.90 58.75
C ARG A 211 11.84 -22.07 58.38
N LYS A 212 11.19 -23.01 59.06
CA LYS A 212 9.73 -23.16 59.12
C LYS A 212 9.11 -21.86 59.65
N LYS A 213 8.27 -21.21 58.85
CA LYS A 213 7.16 -20.42 59.36
C LYS A 213 5.97 -20.57 58.41
N LYS A 214 4.91 -21.15 58.95
CA LYS A 214 3.61 -21.39 58.33
C LYS A 214 2.85 -20.07 58.40
N ASP A 215 2.64 -19.42 57.26
CA ASP A 215 1.60 -18.41 57.06
C ASP A 215 1.15 -18.42 55.59
N LYS A 216 -0.15 -18.16 55.41
CA LYS A 216 -0.98 -18.38 54.21
C LYS A 216 -0.29 -18.09 52.86
N LEU A 217 -0.21 -19.12 52.03
CA LEU A 217 0.09 -19.03 50.61
C LEU A 217 -1.12 -18.45 49.87
N GLU A 218 -1.20 -17.13 49.74
CA GLU A 218 -1.93 -16.52 48.63
C GLU A 218 -1.15 -16.85 47.34
N LYS A 219 -1.65 -17.82 46.59
CA LYS A 219 -1.27 -18.06 45.20
C LYS A 219 -1.57 -16.79 44.41
N ARG A 220 -0.60 -15.89 44.26
CA ARG A 220 -0.60 -14.94 43.15
C ARG A 220 -0.30 -15.73 41.89
N SER A 221 -1.38 -16.10 41.20
CA SER A 221 -1.40 -16.65 39.86
C SER A 221 -0.59 -15.75 38.94
N SER A 222 0.41 -16.31 38.28
CA SER A 222 1.02 -15.73 37.09
C SER A 222 -0.05 -15.55 36.02
N THR A 223 -0.61 -14.35 35.90
CA THR A 223 -1.50 -13.93 34.82
C THR A 223 -0.69 -13.81 33.54
N LYS A 224 -0.51 -14.96 32.87
CA LYS A 224 -0.24 -15.04 31.43
C LYS A 224 -1.62 -15.20 30.77
N GLU A 225 -2.28 -14.09 30.47
CA GLU A 225 -3.63 -14.06 29.86
C GLU A 225 -3.57 -13.08 28.68
N VAL A 226 -3.59 -13.53 27.42
CA VAL A 226 -4.67 -14.17 26.62
C VAL A 226 -5.69 -13.12 26.15
N LEU A 227 -5.69 -12.83 24.85
CA LEU A 227 -6.75 -12.07 24.19
C LEU A 227 -8.09 -12.83 24.25
N PRO A 228 -9.22 -12.13 24.34
CA PRO A 228 -10.54 -12.71 24.16
C PRO A 228 -10.70 -13.33 22.75
N THR A 229 -11.40 -14.46 22.68
CA THR A 229 -11.84 -15.20 21.48
C THR A 229 -12.49 -14.34 20.38
N ALA A 230 -12.90 -13.11 20.68
CA ALA A 230 -13.71 -12.22 19.86
C ALA A 230 -13.04 -11.68 18.56
N CYS A 231 -11.80 -12.07 18.22
CA CYS A 231 -11.01 -11.46 17.14
C CYS A 231 -10.58 -12.42 16.02
N ILE A 232 -11.21 -13.60 15.90
CA ILE A 232 -10.92 -14.56 14.82
C ILE A 232 -11.95 -14.39 13.69
N GLN A 233 -11.47 -14.26 12.46
CA GLN A 233 -12.28 -14.18 11.25
C GLN A 233 -11.97 -15.36 10.33
N VAL A 234 -12.94 -15.73 9.48
CA VAL A 234 -12.86 -16.93 8.64
C VAL A 234 -13.44 -16.62 7.26
N THR A 235 -12.81 -17.15 6.22
CA THR A 235 -13.31 -17.04 4.83
C THR A 235 -14.40 -18.05 4.53
N GLU A 236 -15.03 -17.92 3.37
CA GLU A 236 -15.82 -19.00 2.79
C GLU A 236 -14.97 -20.23 2.46
N VAL A 237 -15.61 -21.39 2.49
CA VAL A 237 -15.06 -22.66 1.99
C VAL A 237 -15.17 -22.67 0.47
N LYS A 238 -14.10 -23.02 -0.24
CA LYS A 238 -14.12 -23.18 -1.69
C LYS A 238 -13.97 -24.66 -2.02
N ALA A 239 -15.02 -25.26 -2.58
CA ALA A 239 -15.05 -26.69 -2.82
C ALA A 239 -14.12 -27.14 -3.97
N GLU A 240 -13.59 -28.35 -3.83
CA GLU A 240 -12.86 -29.16 -4.81
C GLU A 240 -11.78 -28.37 -5.57
N THR A 241 -10.92 -27.65 -4.85
CA THR A 241 -9.89 -26.81 -5.47
C THR A 241 -8.58 -26.73 -4.69
N LEU A 242 -7.47 -26.80 -5.43
CA LEU A 242 -6.13 -26.53 -4.90
C LEU A 242 -5.66 -25.09 -5.18
N ASN A 243 -6.49 -24.31 -5.85
CA ASN A 243 -6.22 -22.91 -6.22
C ASN A 243 -7.44 -22.03 -5.92
N PRO A 244 -7.87 -21.95 -4.66
CA PRO A 244 -9.05 -21.18 -4.27
C PRO A 244 -8.87 -19.69 -4.52
N VAL A 245 -9.97 -19.02 -4.85
CA VAL A 245 -10.07 -17.55 -4.92
C VAL A 245 -11.17 -17.15 -3.94
N TRP A 246 -10.79 -16.41 -2.89
CA TRP A 246 -11.72 -15.93 -1.86
C TRP A 246 -12.13 -14.50 -2.15
N ASP A 247 -11.17 -13.61 -2.39
CA ASP A 247 -11.37 -12.17 -2.56
C ASP A 247 -12.16 -11.55 -1.40
N GLU A 248 -11.78 -11.94 -0.18
CA GLU A 248 -12.45 -11.52 1.06
C GLU A 248 -11.58 -10.54 1.86
N HIS A 249 -12.23 -9.53 2.44
CA HIS A 249 -11.56 -8.43 3.13
C HIS A 249 -11.96 -8.38 4.61
N PHE A 250 -10.94 -8.29 5.46
CA PHE A 250 -11.01 -8.36 6.91
C PHE A 250 -10.37 -7.12 7.52
N LEU A 251 -10.89 -6.66 8.66
CA LEU A 251 -10.38 -5.49 9.37
C LEU A 251 -10.14 -5.85 10.84
N PHE A 252 -8.91 -5.66 11.30
CA PHE A 252 -8.49 -5.91 12.67
C PHE A 252 -8.07 -4.60 13.35
N GLU A 253 -8.54 -4.36 14.56
CA GLU A 253 -7.99 -3.34 15.45
C GLU A 253 -6.69 -3.85 16.07
N ILE A 254 -5.67 -3.00 16.09
CA ILE A 254 -4.32 -3.35 16.54
C ILE A 254 -4.04 -2.64 17.86
N ASP A 255 -3.70 -3.43 18.88
CA ASP A 255 -3.37 -2.93 20.21
C ASP A 255 -1.88 -2.51 20.29
N ASP A 256 -0.97 -3.35 19.81
CA ASP A 256 0.47 -3.11 19.84
C ASP A 256 1.16 -3.48 18.52
N VAL A 257 1.28 -2.50 17.63
CA VAL A 257 1.91 -2.68 16.32
C VAL A 257 3.37 -3.15 16.37
N HIS A 258 4.06 -2.96 17.49
CA HIS A 258 5.47 -3.32 17.61
C HIS A 258 5.67 -4.80 17.94
N ASN A 259 4.70 -5.42 18.60
CA ASN A 259 4.82 -6.78 19.13
C ASN A 259 3.78 -7.75 18.54
N ASP A 260 2.65 -7.24 18.07
CA ASP A 260 1.57 -8.05 17.52
C ASP A 260 1.96 -8.71 16.19
N LEU A 261 1.29 -9.83 15.90
CA LEU A 261 1.53 -10.65 14.73
C LEU A 261 0.20 -11.04 14.07
N LEU A 262 0.09 -10.84 12.75
CA LEU A 262 -0.98 -11.45 11.98
C LEU A 262 -0.69 -12.95 11.81
N HIS A 263 -1.67 -13.78 12.17
CA HIS A 263 -1.63 -15.21 11.94
C HIS A 263 -2.79 -15.63 11.03
N LEU A 264 -2.50 -16.47 10.05
CA LEU A 264 -3.46 -17.06 9.14
C LEU A 264 -3.17 -18.55 8.99
N ASP A 265 -4.16 -19.40 9.25
CA ASP A 265 -4.16 -20.82 8.95
C ASP A 265 -5.07 -21.09 7.74
N ILE A 266 -4.68 -22.05 6.90
CA ILE A 266 -5.51 -22.63 5.85
C ILE A 266 -5.83 -24.07 6.21
N TRP A 267 -7.10 -24.44 6.13
CA TRP A 267 -7.66 -25.73 6.50
C TRP A 267 -8.47 -26.32 5.37
N ASP A 268 -8.51 -27.65 5.30
CA ASP A 268 -9.33 -28.45 4.40
C ASP A 268 -10.62 -28.86 5.13
N HIS A 269 -11.77 -28.58 4.56
CA HIS A 269 -13.06 -28.83 5.22
C HIS A 269 -13.60 -30.23 4.90
N ASP A 270 -13.70 -31.09 5.91
CA ASP A 270 -14.03 -32.52 5.73
C ASP A 270 -15.51 -32.89 6.04
N ASP A 271 -16.36 -31.97 6.50
CA ASP A 271 -17.72 -32.25 7.04
C ASP A 271 -18.83 -31.36 6.44
N ASP A 272 -20.11 -31.73 6.59
CA ASP A 272 -21.29 -30.96 6.12
C ASP A 272 -21.71 -29.77 7.05
N VAL A 273 -20.84 -29.26 7.92
CA VAL A 273 -21.19 -28.26 8.96
C VAL A 273 -20.61 -26.88 8.66
N SER A 274 -21.46 -25.84 8.60
CA SER A 274 -21.06 -24.45 8.33
C SER A 274 -20.04 -23.89 9.33
N VAL A 275 -18.79 -23.72 8.88
CA VAL A 275 -17.64 -23.17 9.64
C VAL A 275 -17.92 -21.77 10.20
N ALA A 276 -18.62 -20.94 9.42
CA ALA A 276 -18.95 -19.56 9.80
C ALA A 276 -19.94 -19.48 10.98
N GLU A 277 -20.89 -20.41 11.07
CA GLU A 277 -21.85 -20.46 12.18
C GLU A 277 -21.21 -20.94 13.49
N ALA A 278 -20.23 -21.85 13.39
CA ALA A 278 -19.47 -22.34 14.53
C ALA A 278 -18.60 -21.22 15.14
N CYS A 279 -17.95 -20.40 14.30
CA CYS A 279 -17.14 -19.27 14.78
C CYS A 279 -17.99 -18.20 15.47
N LYS A 280 -19.20 -17.89 14.96
CA LYS A 280 -20.13 -16.94 15.59
C LYS A 280 -20.57 -17.38 16.99
N LYS A 281 -20.85 -18.67 17.22
CA LYS A 281 -21.27 -19.21 18.52
C LYS A 281 -20.13 -19.28 19.55
N LEU A 282 -18.88 -19.34 19.10
CA LEU A 282 -17.70 -19.40 19.98
C LEU A 282 -17.22 -18.02 20.45
N ASN A 283 -17.55 -16.95 19.72
CA ASN A 283 -17.36 -15.57 20.18
C ASN A 283 -18.12 -15.24 21.50
N GLU A 284 -19.07 -16.10 21.90
CA GLU A 284 -19.85 -15.96 23.13
C GLU A 284 -19.20 -16.64 24.36
N VAL A 285 -18.15 -17.46 24.17
CA VAL A 285 -17.52 -18.23 25.27
C VAL A 285 -16.11 -17.73 25.55
N SER A 286 -15.94 -17.11 26.72
CA SER A 286 -14.68 -16.49 27.17
C SER A 286 -13.71 -17.50 27.80
N GLY A 287 -12.46 -17.50 27.29
CA GLY A 287 -11.27 -17.90 28.04
C GLY A 287 -10.71 -19.28 27.73
N LEU A 288 -9.77 -19.36 26.78
CA LEU A 288 -8.86 -20.50 26.64
C LEU A 288 -7.46 -20.07 26.18
N ARG A 289 -6.44 -20.76 26.72
CA ARG A 289 -5.02 -20.44 26.64
C ARG A 289 -4.35 -21.04 25.39
N GLY A 290 -3.59 -20.20 24.67
CA GLY A 290 -2.55 -20.63 23.71
C GLY A 290 -3.03 -20.91 22.29
N MET A 291 -2.82 -19.95 21.37
CA MET A 291 -3.50 -19.90 20.08
C MET A 291 -3.20 -21.06 19.13
N GLY A 292 -1.96 -21.59 19.10
CA GLY A 292 -1.65 -22.78 18.26
C GLY A 292 -2.34 -24.08 18.70
N ARG A 293 -2.73 -24.20 19.97
CA ARG A 293 -3.67 -25.25 20.42
C ARG A 293 -5.12 -24.82 20.27
N TYR A 294 -5.38 -23.51 20.26
CA TYR A 294 -6.71 -22.92 20.14
C TYR A 294 -7.29 -23.02 18.73
N PHE A 295 -6.56 -22.72 17.65
CA PHE A 295 -7.04 -22.95 16.27
C PHE A 295 -7.35 -24.42 16.01
N LYS A 296 -6.46 -25.32 16.48
CA LYS A 296 -6.71 -26.76 16.48
C LYS A 296 -7.91 -27.14 17.37
N GLN A 297 -8.12 -26.45 18.49
CA GLN A 297 -9.28 -26.63 19.34
C GLN A 297 -10.56 -26.04 18.74
N ILE A 298 -10.51 -24.97 17.93
CA ILE A 298 -11.64 -24.40 17.21
C ILE A 298 -12.06 -25.38 16.12
N ALA A 299 -11.13 -25.81 15.27
CA ALA A 299 -11.34 -26.88 14.29
C ALA A 299 -11.82 -28.20 14.93
N LYS A 300 -11.51 -28.43 16.22
CA LYS A 300 -11.97 -29.59 17.01
C LYS A 300 -13.28 -29.36 17.79
N SER A 301 -13.58 -28.14 18.24
CA SER A 301 -14.75 -27.76 19.05
C SER A 301 -15.96 -27.43 18.21
N VAL A 302 -15.79 -27.20 16.91
CA VAL A 302 -16.86 -27.19 15.89
C VAL A 302 -17.76 -28.44 16.01
N ARG A 303 -17.31 -29.55 16.64
CA ARG A 303 -18.06 -30.81 16.78
C ARG A 303 -18.63 -31.14 18.16
N SER A 304 -18.19 -30.53 19.27
CA SER A 304 -18.57 -31.07 20.61
C SER A 304 -19.95 -30.65 21.13
N ASN A 305 -20.67 -29.76 20.45
CA ASN A 305 -22.00 -29.28 20.90
C ASN A 305 -23.19 -29.93 20.17
N GLY A 306 -22.96 -30.96 19.35
CA GLY A 306 -24.01 -31.75 18.70
C GLY A 306 -23.93 -33.22 19.09
N SER A 307 -24.70 -33.61 20.10
CA SER A 307 -24.91 -35.00 20.58
C SER A 307 -23.74 -35.68 21.31
N ALA A 308 -24.00 -35.97 22.60
CA ALA A 308 -23.22 -36.92 23.36
C ALA A 308 -23.43 -38.32 22.79
N SER A 309 -22.53 -38.78 21.92
CA SER A 309 -22.33 -40.20 21.70
C SER A 309 -20.85 -40.50 21.48
N SER A 310 -20.46 -41.60 22.08
CA SER A 310 -19.12 -42.15 22.25
C SER A 310 -18.35 -42.40 20.94
N GLY A 311 -17.07 -42.02 20.92
CA GLY A 311 -16.03 -42.98 20.51
C GLY A 311 -15.46 -42.94 19.10
N SER A 312 -15.43 -41.81 18.38
CA SER A 312 -14.59 -41.68 17.17
C SER A 312 -13.78 -40.38 17.19
N GLU A 313 -12.46 -40.50 17.07
CA GLU A 313 -11.50 -39.40 16.95
C GLU A 313 -11.31 -38.90 15.50
N GLU A 314 -12.19 -39.26 14.56
CA GLU A 314 -11.94 -39.08 13.12
C GLU A 314 -12.82 -37.96 12.53
N ASN A 315 -12.24 -37.21 11.60
CA ASN A 315 -12.73 -36.00 10.92
C ASN A 315 -12.45 -34.73 11.68
N ALA A 316 -11.18 -34.31 11.71
CA ALA A 316 -10.81 -32.94 12.04
C ALA A 316 -10.22 -32.32 10.79
N ASP A 317 -10.78 -31.19 10.38
CA ASP A 317 -10.35 -30.39 9.23
C ASP A 317 -8.83 -30.38 9.11
N ASP A 318 -8.38 -30.66 7.90
CA ASP A 318 -7.04 -31.12 7.65
C ASP A 318 -6.13 -29.91 7.37
N PHE A 319 -5.01 -29.80 8.09
CA PHE A 319 -4.18 -28.59 8.00
C PHE A 319 -3.45 -28.49 6.66
N LEU A 320 -3.61 -27.36 5.96
CA LEU A 320 -3.02 -27.09 4.64
C LEU A 320 -1.79 -26.17 4.71
N GLY A 321 -1.69 -25.29 5.71
CA GLY A 321 -0.54 -24.41 5.91
C GLY A 321 -0.84 -23.18 6.75
N CYS A 322 0.19 -22.47 7.19
CA CYS A 322 0.01 -21.21 7.93
C CYS A 322 0.96 -20.10 7.48
N ILE A 323 0.62 -18.86 7.83
CA ILE A 323 1.38 -17.65 7.58
C ILE A 323 1.42 -16.84 8.88
N ASN A 324 2.62 -16.37 9.24
CA ASN A 324 2.87 -15.52 10.40
C ASN A 324 3.58 -14.25 9.95
N ILE A 325 2.98 -13.09 10.15
CA ILE A 325 3.53 -11.80 9.70
C ILE A 325 3.61 -10.84 10.89
N PRO A 326 4.81 -10.51 11.37
CA PRO A 326 5.00 -9.47 12.38
C PRO A 326 4.51 -8.12 11.87
N LEU A 327 3.71 -7.40 12.65
CA LEU A 327 3.13 -6.14 12.20
C LEU A 327 4.19 -5.04 12.04
N ASN A 328 5.28 -5.11 12.83
CA ASN A 328 6.40 -4.19 12.76
C ASN A 328 7.29 -4.36 11.51
N GLU A 329 7.13 -5.46 10.77
CA GLU A 329 7.84 -5.74 9.51
C GLU A 329 7.03 -5.31 8.27
N ILE A 330 5.80 -4.83 8.44
CA ILE A 330 4.96 -4.40 7.33
C ILE A 330 5.51 -3.08 6.75
N PRO A 331 5.80 -2.99 5.44
CA PRO A 331 6.22 -1.74 4.80
C PRO A 331 5.16 -0.64 4.94
N ILE A 332 5.57 0.63 4.85
CA ILE A 332 4.62 1.76 4.90
C ILE A 332 3.47 1.57 3.89
N VAL A 333 3.78 1.21 2.65
CA VAL A 333 2.76 1.02 1.59
C VAL A 333 1.93 -0.26 1.75
N GLY A 334 2.29 -1.12 2.70
CA GLY A 334 1.70 -2.43 2.90
C GLY A 334 2.31 -3.53 2.03
N TYR A 335 1.64 -4.67 1.99
CA TYR A 335 1.96 -5.80 1.13
C TYR A 335 0.88 -6.00 0.07
N ASP A 336 1.30 -6.41 -1.12
CA ASP A 336 0.46 -7.00 -2.17
C ASP A 336 1.33 -8.09 -2.84
N THR A 337 1.35 -9.29 -2.24
CA THR A 337 2.30 -10.33 -2.65
C THR A 337 1.86 -11.74 -2.25
N TRP A 338 2.47 -12.73 -2.89
CA TRP A 338 2.40 -14.13 -2.51
C TRP A 338 3.26 -14.40 -1.26
N PHE A 339 2.67 -15.08 -0.29
CA PHE A 339 3.30 -15.59 0.91
C PHE A 339 3.35 -17.11 0.84
N LYS A 340 4.53 -17.68 1.06
CA LYS A 340 4.71 -19.12 1.09
C LYS A 340 4.10 -19.69 2.36
N LEU A 341 3.35 -20.78 2.23
CA LEU A 341 2.77 -21.47 3.39
C LEU A 341 3.86 -22.19 4.20
N GLU A 342 3.79 -22.04 5.51
CA GLU A 342 4.71 -22.64 6.47
C GLU A 342 4.04 -23.82 7.22
N PRO A 343 4.81 -24.85 7.59
CA PRO A 343 4.32 -25.93 8.43
C PRO A 343 4.29 -25.50 9.90
N ARG A 344 3.23 -25.89 10.63
CA ARG A 344 3.10 -25.62 12.06
C ARG A 344 4.01 -26.48 12.97
N SER A 345 4.53 -27.59 12.44
CA SER A 345 5.45 -28.49 13.13
C SER A 345 6.34 -29.22 12.13
N SER A 346 7.46 -29.78 12.60
CA SER A 346 8.41 -30.54 11.77
C SER A 346 7.79 -31.75 11.05
N THR A 347 6.64 -32.21 11.53
CA THR A 347 5.88 -33.34 10.97
C THR A 347 4.84 -32.92 9.93
N SER A 348 4.49 -31.63 9.85
CA SER A 348 3.49 -31.13 8.90
C SER A 348 4.14 -30.96 7.52
N LYS A 349 3.58 -31.67 6.53
CA LYS A 349 3.89 -31.40 5.12
C LYS A 349 2.93 -30.31 4.64
N VAL A 350 3.50 -29.26 4.06
CA VAL A 350 2.77 -28.10 3.56
C VAL A 350 3.35 -27.72 2.20
N GLN A 351 2.48 -27.31 1.29
CA GLN A 351 2.81 -26.79 -0.02
C GLN A 351 1.82 -25.69 -0.38
N GLY A 352 2.29 -24.74 -1.19
CA GLY A 352 1.46 -23.70 -1.78
C GLY A 352 1.85 -22.31 -1.30
N GLU A 353 1.17 -21.35 -1.88
CA GLU A 353 1.34 -19.93 -1.58
C GLU A 353 -0.04 -19.27 -1.48
N CYS A 354 -0.17 -18.25 -0.64
CA CYS A 354 -1.38 -17.46 -0.50
C CYS A 354 -1.07 -15.99 -0.83
N HIS A 355 -1.85 -15.39 -1.71
CA HIS A 355 -1.76 -13.98 -2.09
C HIS A 355 -2.56 -13.14 -1.10
N LEU A 356 -1.85 -12.31 -0.35
CA LEU A 356 -2.43 -11.41 0.65
C LEU A 356 -2.15 -9.96 0.28
N ILE A 357 -3.14 -9.10 0.51
CA ILE A 357 -2.98 -7.64 0.49
C ILE A 357 -3.15 -7.12 1.92
N LEU A 358 -2.10 -6.53 2.48
CA LEU A 358 -2.06 -6.04 3.86
C LEU A 358 -1.87 -4.53 3.85
N LYS A 359 -2.75 -3.78 4.52
CA LYS A 359 -2.65 -2.32 4.67
C LYS A 359 -2.84 -1.92 6.12
N LEU A 360 -1.83 -1.28 6.68
CA LEU A 360 -1.85 -0.76 8.04
C LEU A 360 -2.09 0.76 8.00
N PHE A 361 -3.10 1.22 8.72
CA PHE A 361 -3.48 2.64 8.75
C PHE A 361 -3.99 3.03 10.14
N THR A 362 -4.18 4.32 10.37
CA THR A 362 -4.65 4.87 11.64
C THR A 362 -6.17 4.90 11.65
N SER A 363 -6.80 4.28 12.65
CA SER A 363 -8.26 4.29 12.83
C SER A 363 -8.76 5.56 13.52
N GLN A 364 -7.96 6.16 14.40
CA GLN A 364 -8.30 7.41 15.09
C GLN A 364 -7.08 8.33 15.18
N ARG A 365 -7.26 9.59 14.75
CA ARG A 365 -6.26 10.67 14.87
C ARG A 365 -6.81 11.76 15.78
N ASP A 366 -6.06 12.15 16.80
CA ASP A 366 -6.52 13.11 17.81
C ASP A 366 -6.00 14.53 17.56
N THR A 367 -6.11 15.01 16.32
CA THR A 367 -5.76 16.39 15.98
C THR A 367 -7.03 17.24 15.89
N ALA A 368 -6.87 18.56 15.98
CA ALA A 368 -8.00 19.47 15.82
C ALA A 368 -8.52 19.51 14.37
N LEU A 369 -7.67 19.19 13.38
CA LEU A 369 -8.04 19.21 11.97
C LEU A 369 -8.74 17.92 11.52
N SER A 370 -8.31 16.75 12.01
CA SER A 370 -8.95 15.45 11.71
C SER A 370 -10.43 15.40 12.14
N LYS A 371 -10.81 16.23 13.13
CA LYS A 371 -12.20 16.35 13.64
C LYS A 371 -13.07 17.29 12.82
N LYS A 372 -12.47 18.15 11.98
CA LYS A 372 -13.17 19.21 11.23
C LYS A 372 -13.24 18.93 9.73
N ASP A 373 -12.18 18.37 9.18
CA ASP A 373 -12.00 18.20 7.74
C ASP A 373 -11.84 16.72 7.37
N SER A 374 -12.12 16.38 6.11
CA SER A 374 -11.83 15.05 5.58
C SER A 374 -10.34 14.85 5.35
N ASN A 375 -9.85 13.61 5.50
CA ASN A 375 -8.45 13.25 5.22
C ASN A 375 -7.98 13.67 3.81
N VAL A 376 -8.88 13.60 2.82
CA VAL A 376 -8.64 14.08 1.45
C VAL A 376 -8.36 15.60 1.43
N SER A 377 -9.17 16.39 2.13
CA SER A 377 -8.99 17.85 2.25
C SER A 377 -7.67 18.19 2.95
N ILE A 378 -7.40 17.52 4.07
CA ILE A 378 -6.20 17.72 4.87
C ILE A 378 -4.94 17.41 4.05
N HIS A 379 -4.91 16.23 3.39
CA HIS A 379 -3.76 15.85 2.57
C HIS A 379 -3.55 16.78 1.38
N LYS A 380 -4.64 17.27 0.77
CA LYS A 380 -4.58 18.29 -0.27
C LYS A 380 -3.98 19.60 0.24
N LYS A 381 -4.36 20.07 1.42
CA LYS A 381 -3.78 21.27 2.05
C LYS A 381 -2.29 21.08 2.34
N LEU A 382 -1.89 19.93 2.89
CA LEU A 382 -0.48 19.57 3.10
C LEU A 382 0.33 19.60 1.80
N LEU A 383 -0.18 18.94 0.76
CA LEU A 383 0.48 18.88 -0.54
C LEU A 383 0.60 20.27 -1.18
N SER A 384 -0.45 21.10 -1.12
CA SER A 384 -0.40 22.47 -1.63
C SER A 384 0.69 23.29 -0.94
N GLN A 385 0.76 23.27 0.40
CA GLN A 385 1.78 23.99 1.16
C GLN A 385 3.21 23.55 0.79
N ILE A 386 3.44 22.23 0.70
CA ILE A 386 4.72 21.67 0.29
C ILE A 386 5.07 22.06 -1.14
N VAL A 387 4.13 21.96 -2.09
CA VAL A 387 4.36 22.29 -3.50
C VAL A 387 4.70 23.77 -3.70
N GLU A 388 4.03 24.66 -2.95
CA GLU A 388 4.33 26.09 -2.95
C GLU A 388 5.75 26.36 -2.44
N TYR A 389 6.11 25.77 -1.29
CA TYR A 389 7.45 25.91 -0.72
C TYR A 389 8.54 25.34 -1.64
N GLU A 390 8.38 24.10 -2.10
CA GLU A 390 9.36 23.42 -2.96
C GLU A 390 9.59 24.20 -4.26
N HIS A 391 8.52 24.61 -4.94
CA HIS A 391 8.68 25.35 -6.20
C HIS A 391 9.39 26.69 -5.98
N ALA A 392 9.08 27.42 -4.90
CA ALA A 392 9.72 28.69 -4.58
C ALA A 392 11.24 28.55 -4.32
N HIS A 393 11.70 27.38 -3.89
CA HIS A 393 13.10 27.10 -3.56
C HIS A 393 13.85 26.31 -4.64
N VAL A 394 13.17 25.87 -5.70
CA VAL A 394 13.78 25.21 -6.84
C VAL A 394 14.52 26.25 -7.70
N LYS A 395 15.85 26.10 -7.81
CA LYS A 395 16.71 26.94 -8.67
C LYS A 395 16.55 26.69 -10.18
N ARG A 396 15.58 25.88 -10.62
CA ARG A 396 15.35 25.58 -12.03
C ARG A 396 14.56 26.71 -12.69
N GLU A 397 14.65 26.80 -14.01
CA GLU A 397 13.76 27.69 -14.76
C GLU A 397 12.30 27.33 -14.45
N PRO A 398 11.40 28.33 -14.27
CA PRO A 398 10.02 28.12 -13.82
C PRO A 398 9.32 26.99 -14.58
N TYR A 399 9.49 26.95 -15.90
CA TYR A 399 8.79 26.03 -16.79
C TYR A 399 9.26 24.57 -16.75
N ASN A 400 10.36 24.28 -16.05
CA ASN A 400 11.06 22.99 -16.11
C ASN A 400 10.98 22.20 -14.79
N TRP A 401 10.28 22.71 -13.78
CA TRP A 401 10.04 21.91 -12.58
C TRP A 401 9.06 20.77 -12.90
N ASN A 402 9.50 19.55 -12.57
CA ASN A 402 8.81 18.30 -12.89
C ASN A 402 8.05 17.73 -11.69
N GLY A 403 7.82 18.55 -10.67
CA GLY A 403 7.02 18.20 -9.49
C GLY A 403 7.70 17.22 -8.54
N HIS A 404 9.01 17.01 -8.64
CA HIS A 404 9.73 16.29 -7.60
C HIS A 404 9.90 17.17 -6.38
N VAL A 405 9.48 16.64 -5.24
CA VAL A 405 9.69 17.20 -3.92
C VAL A 405 10.88 16.51 -3.26
N CYS A 406 11.52 17.15 -2.29
CA CYS A 406 12.65 16.55 -1.57
C CYS A 406 12.24 15.29 -0.75
N PRO A 407 13.21 14.44 -0.34
CA PRO A 407 12.91 13.22 0.43
C PRO A 407 12.14 13.44 1.75
N PRO A 408 12.42 14.48 2.57
CA PRO A 408 11.59 14.81 3.74
C PRO A 408 10.11 15.06 3.38
N ALA A 409 9.88 15.84 2.32
CA ALA A 409 8.53 16.16 1.84
C ALA A 409 7.78 14.91 1.39
N TRP A 410 8.44 14.09 0.58
CA TRP A 410 7.91 12.82 0.10
C TRP A 410 7.56 11.89 1.26
N THR A 411 8.40 11.88 2.29
CA THR A 411 8.20 11.06 3.49
C THR A 411 6.95 11.47 4.25
N VAL A 412 6.81 12.75 4.58
CA VAL A 412 5.63 13.26 5.32
C VAL A 412 4.34 12.99 4.53
N LEU A 413 4.35 13.27 3.22
CA LEU A 413 3.18 13.06 2.36
C LEU A 413 2.79 11.58 2.28
N THR A 414 3.76 10.68 2.09
CA THR A 414 3.49 9.24 1.98
C THR A 414 2.95 8.68 3.30
N HIS A 415 3.57 9.05 4.43
CA HIS A 415 3.07 8.63 5.74
C HIS A 415 1.66 9.16 6.00
N HIS A 416 1.37 10.43 5.72
CA HIS A 416 0.03 10.97 5.92
C HIS A 416 -0.98 10.22 5.06
N ALA A 417 -0.71 10.02 3.77
CA ALA A 417 -1.64 9.35 2.85
C ALA A 417 -1.95 7.91 3.28
N VAL A 418 -0.93 7.15 3.69
CA VAL A 418 -1.11 5.76 4.16
C VAL A 418 -1.84 5.72 5.50
N GLN A 419 -1.39 6.51 6.49
CA GLN A 419 -2.00 6.53 7.82
C GLN A 419 -3.48 6.93 7.77
N THR A 420 -3.87 7.76 6.79
CA THR A 420 -5.25 8.20 6.62
C THR A 420 -6.07 7.36 5.62
N ASP A 421 -5.52 6.22 5.18
CA ASP A 421 -6.11 5.26 4.23
C ASP A 421 -6.60 5.90 2.93
N LEU A 422 -5.80 6.83 2.37
CA LEU A 422 -6.12 7.43 1.07
C LEU A 422 -5.87 6.43 -0.06
N SER A 423 -6.90 6.18 -0.86
CA SER A 423 -6.79 5.28 -2.01
C SER A 423 -5.80 5.81 -3.06
N PRO A 424 -5.20 4.95 -3.90
CA PRO A 424 -4.34 5.39 -5.00
C PRO A 424 -5.02 6.42 -5.91
N LEU A 425 -6.30 6.23 -6.22
CA LEU A 425 -7.10 7.17 -7.00
C LEU A 425 -7.29 8.51 -6.29
N GLN A 426 -7.59 8.52 -5.00
CA GLN A 426 -7.71 9.77 -4.23
C GLN A 426 -6.38 10.53 -4.23
N GLN A 427 -5.25 9.85 -4.02
CA GLN A 427 -3.92 10.46 -4.08
C GLN A 427 -3.63 11.02 -5.49
N ALA A 428 -3.98 10.31 -6.55
CA ALA A 428 -3.82 10.77 -7.93
C ALA A 428 -4.63 12.03 -8.22
N ILE A 429 -5.90 12.06 -7.78
CA ILE A 429 -6.79 13.21 -7.89
C ILE A 429 -6.26 14.41 -7.10
N ILE A 430 -5.84 14.21 -5.84
CA ILE A 430 -5.28 15.28 -5.00
C ILE A 430 -4.03 15.87 -5.65
N ARG A 431 -3.11 15.03 -6.13
CA ARG A 431 -1.90 15.49 -6.85
C ARG A 431 -2.27 16.30 -8.08
N TRP A 432 -3.19 15.82 -8.92
CA TRP A 432 -3.67 16.60 -10.06
C TRP A 432 -4.24 17.95 -9.64
N GLN A 433 -5.12 17.99 -8.64
CA GLN A 433 -5.75 19.23 -8.18
C GLN A 433 -4.73 20.24 -7.67
N CYS A 434 -3.75 19.81 -6.85
CA CYS A 434 -2.70 20.68 -6.33
C CYS A 434 -1.80 21.19 -7.45
N TYR A 435 -1.23 20.30 -8.28
CA TYR A 435 -0.28 20.70 -9.32
C TYR A 435 -0.94 21.45 -10.48
N SER A 436 -2.15 21.08 -10.92
CA SER A 436 -2.87 21.84 -11.96
C SER A 436 -3.31 23.22 -11.46
N SER A 437 -3.69 23.34 -10.19
CA SER A 437 -4.00 24.64 -9.60
C SER A 437 -2.74 25.50 -9.51
N HIS A 438 -1.64 24.95 -8.98
CA HIS A 438 -0.34 25.62 -8.90
C HIS A 438 0.18 26.04 -10.28
N HIS A 439 0.03 25.21 -11.31
CA HIS A 439 0.46 25.52 -12.68
C HIS A 439 -0.14 26.84 -13.21
N ARG A 440 -1.36 27.18 -12.80
CA ARG A 440 -2.05 28.41 -13.24
C ARG A 440 -1.41 29.67 -12.65
N THR A 441 -0.76 29.58 -11.49
CA THR A 441 -0.09 30.70 -10.81
C THR A 441 1.42 30.67 -11.01
N GLN A 442 2.01 29.49 -10.84
CA GLN A 442 3.42 29.19 -10.94
C GLN A 442 3.60 28.09 -11.98
N ARG A 443 4.15 28.46 -13.14
CA ARG A 443 4.17 27.58 -14.31
C ARG A 443 4.97 26.33 -14.04
N LEU A 444 4.42 25.20 -14.42
CA LEU A 444 5.04 23.86 -14.32
C LEU A 444 5.28 23.28 -15.70
N CYS A 445 6.07 22.20 -15.77
CA CYS A 445 6.23 21.47 -17.00
C CYS A 445 4.93 20.75 -17.43
N TYR A 446 4.48 20.95 -18.67
CA TYR A 446 3.29 20.27 -19.19
C TYR A 446 3.41 18.74 -19.22
N SER A 447 4.64 18.19 -19.30
CA SER A 447 4.84 16.74 -19.20
C SER A 447 4.44 16.17 -17.85
N LEU A 448 4.60 16.94 -16.76
CA LEU A 448 4.13 16.56 -15.42
C LEU A 448 2.60 16.49 -15.41
N LEU A 449 1.92 17.51 -15.93
CA LEU A 449 0.46 17.55 -15.96
C LEU A 449 -0.13 16.38 -16.76
N LEU A 450 0.44 16.08 -17.94
CA LEU A 450 0.05 14.92 -18.73
C LEU A 450 0.28 13.60 -17.97
N ARG A 451 1.38 13.48 -17.22
CA ARG A 451 1.64 12.30 -16.38
C ARG A 451 0.60 12.16 -15.28
N LEU A 452 0.23 13.24 -14.61
CA LEU A 452 -0.80 13.23 -13.55
C LEU A 452 -2.17 12.80 -14.09
N LEU A 453 -2.55 13.28 -15.28
CA LEU A 453 -3.77 12.83 -15.97
C LEU A 453 -3.76 11.33 -16.25
N ARG A 454 -2.63 10.80 -16.75
CA ARG A 454 -2.46 9.35 -16.97
C ARG A 454 -2.56 8.54 -15.69
N THR A 455 -2.05 9.05 -14.57
CA THR A 455 -2.17 8.38 -13.26
C THR A 455 -3.64 8.32 -12.81
N ILE A 456 -4.43 9.38 -12.98
CA ILE A 456 -5.87 9.32 -12.69
C ILE A 456 -6.56 8.27 -13.56
N ASP A 457 -6.24 8.23 -14.85
CA ASP A 457 -6.88 7.31 -15.81
C ASP A 457 -6.54 5.84 -15.49
N ALA A 458 -5.31 5.56 -15.04
CA ALA A 458 -4.87 4.22 -14.67
C ALA A 458 -5.55 3.70 -13.39
N GLU A 459 -5.82 4.58 -12.43
CA GLU A 459 -6.45 4.24 -11.14
C GLU A 459 -7.97 4.46 -11.14
N TRP A 460 -8.58 4.76 -12.30
CA TRP A 460 -9.94 5.27 -12.35
C TRP A 460 -10.98 4.23 -11.89
N ASP A 461 -11.68 4.57 -10.81
CA ASP A 461 -12.87 3.89 -10.32
C ASP A 461 -13.99 4.91 -10.09
N PRO A 462 -15.06 4.91 -10.90
CA PRO A 462 -16.15 5.87 -10.77
C PRO A 462 -16.95 5.71 -9.46
N ILE A 463 -16.89 4.55 -8.80
CA ILE A 463 -17.59 4.33 -7.53
C ILE A 463 -16.88 5.07 -6.39
N ALA A 464 -15.55 5.10 -6.42
CA ALA A 464 -14.70 5.71 -5.40
C ALA A 464 -14.65 7.26 -5.43
N VAL A 465 -15.15 7.92 -6.48
CA VAL A 465 -14.96 9.38 -6.70
C VAL A 465 -16.21 10.23 -6.41
N ARG A 466 -17.35 9.61 -6.05
CA ARG A 466 -18.64 10.31 -5.90
C ARG A 466 -18.64 11.46 -4.90
N GLY A 467 -19.55 12.42 -5.10
CA GLY A 467 -19.85 13.48 -4.13
C GLY A 467 -18.91 14.68 -4.25
N ASP A 468 -18.30 15.11 -3.14
CA ASP A 468 -17.46 16.32 -3.11
C ASP A 468 -16.19 16.17 -3.96
N LEU A 469 -15.60 14.98 -3.97
CA LEU A 469 -14.37 14.73 -4.72
C LEU A 469 -14.61 14.82 -6.24
N GLU A 470 -15.71 14.28 -6.74
CA GLU A 470 -16.18 14.40 -8.12
C GLU A 470 -16.37 15.87 -8.52
N ARG A 471 -17.07 16.66 -7.69
CA ARG A 471 -17.27 18.10 -7.95
C ARG A 471 -15.94 18.84 -8.04
N GLN A 472 -15.05 18.62 -7.07
CA GLN A 472 -13.74 19.25 -7.05
C GLN A 472 -12.84 18.82 -8.23
N LEU A 473 -12.92 17.55 -8.65
CA LEU A 473 -12.20 17.06 -9.82
C LEU A 473 -12.73 17.70 -11.10
N SER A 474 -14.06 17.76 -11.27
CA SER A 474 -14.72 18.44 -12.38
C SER A 474 -14.31 19.91 -12.48
N ASP A 475 -14.32 20.63 -11.37
CA ASP A 475 -13.85 22.02 -11.31
C ASP A 475 -12.38 22.15 -11.69
N SER A 476 -11.52 21.25 -11.23
CA SER A 476 -10.09 21.29 -11.58
C SER A 476 -9.85 21.07 -13.07
N PHE A 477 -10.56 20.14 -13.71
CA PHE A 477 -10.48 19.92 -15.16
C PHE A 477 -11.00 21.13 -15.94
N ARG A 478 -12.12 21.72 -15.49
CA ARG A 478 -12.69 22.93 -16.08
C ARG A 478 -11.71 24.10 -16.02
N LEU A 479 -11.17 24.39 -14.84
CA LEU A 479 -10.23 25.49 -14.62
C LEU A 479 -8.93 25.30 -15.41
N TYR A 480 -8.42 24.07 -15.50
CA TYR A 480 -7.25 23.77 -16.32
C TYR A 480 -7.54 23.98 -17.81
N THR A 481 -8.71 23.55 -18.28
CA THR A 481 -9.16 23.74 -19.66
C THR A 481 -9.28 25.23 -20.02
N GLU A 482 -9.96 26.00 -19.17
CA GLU A 482 -10.13 27.45 -19.34
C GLU A 482 -8.78 28.17 -19.40
N HIS A 483 -7.84 27.79 -18.51
CA HIS A 483 -6.49 28.32 -18.52
C HIS A 483 -5.78 28.04 -19.84
N CYS A 484 -5.80 26.79 -20.32
CA CYS A 484 -5.14 26.44 -21.58
C CYS A 484 -5.77 27.17 -22.78
N LEU A 485 -7.10 27.27 -22.84
CA LEU A 485 -7.80 28.01 -23.89
C LEU A 485 -7.41 29.51 -23.90
N CYS A 486 -7.21 30.10 -22.72
CA CYS A 486 -6.72 31.47 -22.61
C CYS A 486 -5.30 31.61 -23.20
N LEU A 487 -4.39 30.68 -22.90
CA LEU A 487 -3.05 30.66 -23.48
C LEU A 487 -3.08 30.47 -25.00
N MET A 488 -4.03 29.69 -25.52
CA MET A 488 -4.22 29.47 -26.96
C MET A 488 -4.65 30.75 -27.69
N LYS A 489 -5.55 31.55 -27.11
CA LYS A 489 -5.97 32.85 -27.70
C LYS A 489 -4.78 33.79 -27.90
N ASN A 490 -3.79 33.72 -27.02
CA ASN A 490 -2.56 34.52 -27.09
C ASN A 490 -1.36 33.71 -27.62
N MET A 491 -1.58 32.61 -28.35
CA MET A 491 -0.53 31.63 -28.69
C MET A 491 0.69 32.24 -29.39
N ARG A 492 0.52 33.27 -30.23
CA ARG A 492 1.64 33.90 -30.95
C ARG A 492 2.59 34.64 -29.99
N GLN A 493 2.08 35.13 -28.87
CA GLN A 493 2.85 35.84 -27.85
C GLN A 493 3.42 34.84 -26.83
N VAL A 494 2.61 33.87 -26.41
CA VAL A 494 2.93 32.89 -25.36
C VAL A 494 3.88 31.80 -25.88
N PHE A 495 3.65 31.33 -27.11
CA PHE A 495 4.37 30.23 -27.73
C PHE A 495 4.96 30.64 -29.09
N PRO A 496 5.96 31.54 -29.13
CA PRO A 496 6.52 32.03 -30.37
C PRO A 496 7.18 30.89 -31.16
N CYS A 497 6.87 30.81 -32.46
CA CYS A 497 7.44 29.79 -33.37
C CYS A 497 8.97 29.91 -33.56
N THR A 498 9.57 30.99 -33.06
CA THR A 498 11.02 31.20 -33.04
C THR A 498 11.72 30.42 -31.93
N SER A 499 10.97 29.89 -30.94
CA SER A 499 11.52 29.11 -29.82
C SER A 499 11.08 27.65 -29.91
N ALA A 500 12.04 26.75 -30.16
CA ALA A 500 11.80 25.31 -30.15
C ALA A 500 11.23 24.84 -28.81
N ALA A 501 11.71 25.38 -27.68
CA ALA A 501 11.19 25.07 -26.36
C ALA A 501 9.72 25.50 -26.20
N ALA A 502 9.34 26.66 -26.74
CA ALA A 502 7.97 27.13 -26.70
C ALA A 502 7.03 26.25 -27.56
N ILE A 503 7.50 25.80 -28.73
CA ILE A 503 6.77 24.85 -29.58
C ILE A 503 6.54 23.53 -28.84
N THR A 504 7.57 22.94 -28.23
CA THR A 504 7.45 21.70 -27.47
C THR A 504 6.47 21.85 -26.29
N ARG A 505 6.49 22.99 -25.59
CA ARG A 505 5.55 23.27 -24.49
C ARG A 505 4.11 23.36 -24.99
N TYR A 506 3.88 24.06 -26.10
CA TYR A 506 2.56 24.15 -26.73
C TYR A 506 2.05 22.77 -27.17
N GLU A 507 2.89 21.97 -27.80
CA GLU A 507 2.55 20.61 -28.20
C GLU A 507 2.16 19.74 -26.99
N LEU A 508 2.93 19.79 -25.91
CA LEU A 508 2.63 19.05 -24.68
C LEU A 508 1.33 19.52 -24.02
N MET A 509 1.04 20.83 -24.03
CA MET A 509 -0.23 21.38 -23.55
C MET A 509 -1.40 20.82 -24.37
N LEU A 510 -1.31 20.85 -25.71
CA LEU A 510 -2.35 20.31 -26.59
C LEU A 510 -2.54 18.80 -26.40
N ARG A 511 -1.44 18.03 -26.26
CA ARG A 511 -1.49 16.61 -25.93
C ARG A 511 -2.18 16.37 -24.58
N GLY A 512 -1.91 17.21 -23.58
CA GLY A 512 -2.56 17.17 -22.27
C GLY A 512 -4.08 17.34 -22.36
N ILE A 513 -4.54 18.40 -23.02
CA ILE A 513 -5.98 18.67 -23.21
C ILE A 513 -6.64 17.55 -24.03
N GLY A 514 -6.02 17.15 -25.14
CA GLY A 514 -6.55 16.08 -25.99
C GLY A 514 -6.61 14.73 -25.28
N TYR A 515 -5.63 14.42 -24.42
CA TYR A 515 -5.67 13.22 -23.57
C TYR A 515 -6.83 13.30 -22.57
N MET A 516 -6.93 14.42 -21.85
CA MET A 516 -7.97 14.64 -20.83
C MET A 516 -9.39 14.43 -21.37
N GLN A 517 -9.70 14.94 -22.56
CA GLN A 517 -11.01 14.73 -23.20
C GLN A 517 -11.39 13.26 -23.40
N ASN A 518 -10.39 12.40 -23.61
CA ASN A 518 -10.62 11.00 -23.93
C ASN A 518 -10.70 10.11 -22.68
N MET A 519 -10.22 10.60 -21.53
CA MET A 519 -10.25 9.89 -20.25
C MET A 519 -11.68 9.55 -19.84
N GLN A 520 -11.85 8.37 -19.24
CA GLN A 520 -13.14 8.00 -18.64
C GLN A 520 -13.50 8.96 -17.52
N ALA A 521 -12.50 9.33 -16.70
CA ALA A 521 -12.65 10.31 -15.63
C ALA A 521 -13.33 11.61 -16.08
N PHE A 522 -12.81 12.22 -17.16
CA PHE A 522 -13.35 13.48 -17.68
C PHE A 522 -14.78 13.32 -18.20
N LYS A 523 -15.06 12.24 -18.94
CA LYS A 523 -16.41 11.95 -19.46
C LYS A 523 -17.43 11.73 -18.35
N THR A 524 -17.01 11.11 -17.25
CA THR A 524 -17.86 10.90 -16.07
C THR A 524 -18.15 12.21 -15.34
N VAL A 525 -17.12 13.00 -15.01
CA VAL A 525 -17.27 14.17 -14.13
C VAL A 525 -17.61 15.48 -14.86
N CYS A 526 -17.43 15.53 -16.19
CA CYS A 526 -17.74 16.67 -17.05
C CYS A 526 -18.66 16.28 -18.25
N PRO A 527 -19.85 15.70 -18.02
CA PRO A 527 -20.65 15.07 -19.07
C PRO A 527 -21.20 16.05 -20.13
N LEU A 528 -21.24 17.35 -19.82
CA LEU A 528 -21.79 18.40 -20.69
C LEU A 528 -20.74 19.05 -21.62
N ARG A 529 -19.45 18.68 -21.53
CA ARG A 529 -18.36 19.32 -22.31
C ARG A 529 -17.91 18.49 -23.53
N ASN A 530 -18.87 18.11 -24.38
CA ASN A 530 -18.56 17.45 -25.65
C ASN A 530 -17.98 18.40 -26.72
N ASP A 531 -18.12 19.72 -26.53
CA ASP A 531 -17.76 20.74 -27.53
C ASP A 531 -16.36 21.36 -27.37
N LEU A 532 -15.47 20.77 -26.54
CA LEU A 532 -14.14 21.34 -26.32
C LEU A 532 -13.30 21.43 -27.62
N GLN A 533 -13.58 20.59 -28.62
CA GLN A 533 -12.98 20.73 -29.95
C GLN A 533 -13.38 22.02 -30.67
N LEU A 534 -14.64 22.46 -30.50
CA LEU A 534 -15.14 23.73 -31.04
C LEU A 534 -14.50 24.91 -30.30
N ASP A 535 -14.39 24.82 -28.97
CA ASP A 535 -13.71 25.82 -28.14
C ASP A 535 -12.24 25.99 -28.53
N ILE A 536 -11.52 24.89 -28.74
CA ILE A 536 -10.12 24.88 -29.22
C ILE A 536 -10.02 25.53 -30.59
N THR A 537 -10.89 25.16 -31.53
CA THR A 537 -10.90 25.73 -32.89
C THR A 537 -11.21 27.23 -32.85
N THR A 538 -12.08 27.65 -31.94
CA THR A 538 -12.42 29.06 -31.75
C THR A 538 -11.29 29.84 -31.10
N ALA A 539 -10.58 29.26 -30.13
CA ALA A 539 -9.44 29.89 -29.48
C ALA A 539 -8.19 29.98 -30.36
N ALA A 540 -8.07 29.14 -31.38
CA ALA A 540 -6.94 29.13 -32.33
C ALA A 540 -7.14 30.05 -33.55
N LYS A 541 -8.35 30.60 -33.75
CA LYS A 541 -8.63 31.67 -34.72
C LYS A 541 -8.19 33.01 -34.16
#